data_AF-A0AA43A1I8-F1
#
_entry.id   AF-A0AA43A1I8-F1
#
_cell.length_a   1.000
_cell.length_b   1.000
_cell.length_c   1.000
_cell.angle_alpha   90.00
_cell.angle_beta   90.00
_cell.angle_gamma   90.00
#
_symmetry.space_group_name_H-M   'P 1'
#
loop_
_entity.id
_entity.type
_entity.pdbx_description
1 polymer ?
#
loop_
_entity_poly.entity_id
_entity_poly.type
_entity_poly.pdbx_seq_one_letter_code
_entity_poly.pdbx_strand_id
1 'polypeptide(L)'
;MSDKKTLGEMLTERGVSRRTFLKYASYTASIMALPPTAATAIAQGIANARRQSVIWLSFQECTGCTESITRAHTPSIEDLIF
;
A
#
# COMPACT_ATOMS: atom_id res chain seq x y z
N MET A 1 -16.42 15.29 -0.09
CA MET A 1 -14.96 15.15 0.10
C MET A 1 -14.75 13.80 0.76
N SER A 2 -14.29 12.78 0.02
CA SER A 2 -14.28 11.39 0.52
C SER A 2 -13.47 11.28 1.82
N ASP A 3 -14.08 10.72 2.86
CA ASP A 3 -13.45 10.43 4.14
C ASP A 3 -12.28 9.45 3.90
N LYS A 4 -11.04 9.93 4.04
CA LYS A 4 -9.84 9.14 3.66
C LYS A 4 -9.44 8.24 4.82
N LYS A 5 -10.00 7.02 4.84
CA LYS A 5 -9.58 5.96 5.76
C LYS A 5 -8.05 5.78 5.73
N THR A 6 -7.49 5.47 6.88
CA THR A 6 -6.08 5.09 7.00
C THR A 6 -5.86 3.68 6.46
N LEU A 7 -4.62 3.35 6.12
CA LEU A 7 -4.26 1.99 5.71
C LEU A 7 -4.53 0.99 6.86
N GLY A 8 -4.37 1.39 8.13
CA GLY A 8 -4.71 0.54 9.27
C GLY A 8 -6.18 0.14 9.30
N GLU A 9 -7.08 1.10 9.07
CA GLU A 9 -8.53 0.85 8.98
C GLU A 9 -8.86 -0.06 7.79
N MET A 10 -8.32 0.23 6.61
CA MET A 10 -8.53 -0.58 5.40
C MET A 10 -8.06 -2.03 5.57
N LEU A 11 -6.89 -2.24 6.19
CA LEU A 11 -6.36 -3.57 6.46
C LEU A 11 -7.24 -4.34 7.45
N THR A 12 -7.79 -3.64 8.45
CA THR A 12 -8.72 -4.23 9.43
C THR A 12 -10.02 -4.67 8.75
N GLU A 13 -10.59 -3.84 7.87
CA GLU A 13 -11.78 -4.18 7.08
C GLU A 13 -11.56 -5.39 6.16
N ARG A 14 -10.33 -5.56 5.65
CA ARG A 14 -9.91 -6.72 4.85
C ARG A 14 -9.53 -7.95 5.70
N GLY A 15 -9.79 -7.93 7.02
CA GLY A 15 -9.59 -9.07 7.92
C GLY A 15 -8.17 -9.27 8.42
N VAL A 16 -7.27 -8.29 8.25
CA VAL A 16 -5.90 -8.39 8.78
C VAL A 16 -5.92 -8.19 10.30
N SER A 17 -5.62 -9.26 11.04
CA SER A 17 -5.53 -9.17 12.50
C SER A 17 -4.35 -8.29 12.95
N ARG A 18 -4.49 -7.64 14.10
CA ARG A 18 -3.40 -6.89 14.77
C ARG A 18 -2.12 -7.71 14.88
N ARG A 19 -2.23 -9.02 15.20
CA ARG A 19 -1.08 -9.92 15.33
C ARG A 19 -0.38 -10.12 13.99
N THR A 20 -1.14 -10.35 12.92
CA THR A 20 -0.59 -10.51 11.56
C THR A 20 0.12 -9.25 11.10
N PHE A 21 -0.49 -8.09 11.35
CA PHE A 21 0.09 -6.79 11.02
C PHE A 21 1.41 -6.53 11.75
N LEU A 22 1.47 -6.80 13.06
CA LEU A 22 2.72 -6.65 13.83
C LEU A 22 3.80 -7.64 13.37
N LYS A 23 3.45 -8.88 13.02
CA LYS A 23 4.40 -9.83 12.42
C LYS A 23 4.99 -9.29 11.12
N TYR A 24 4.17 -8.69 10.26
CA TYR A 24 4.64 -8.06 9.03
C TYR A 24 5.62 -6.91 9.31
N ALA A 25 5.30 -6.02 10.25
CA ALA A 25 6.17 -4.91 10.60
C ALA A 25 7.51 -5.39 11.19
N SER A 26 7.48 -6.40 12.07
CA SER A 26 8.69 -7.02 12.61
C SER A 26 9.53 -7.70 11.52
N TYR A 27 8.89 -8.46 10.63
CA TYR A 27 9.56 -9.10 9.50
C TYR A 27 10.23 -8.07 8.58
N THR A 28 9.52 -6.99 8.25
CA THR A 28 10.03 -5.89 7.42
C THR A 28 11.25 -5.23 8.08
N ALA A 29 11.19 -4.96 9.39
CA ALA A 29 12.34 -4.43 10.13
C ALA A 29 13.54 -5.38 10.07
N SER A 30 13.31 -6.68 10.20
CA SER A 30 14.36 -7.71 10.17
C SER A 30 15.04 -7.82 8.80
N ILE A 31 14.29 -7.87 7.70
CA ILE A 31 14.89 -7.97 6.35
C ILE A 31 15.68 -6.71 5.96
N MET A 32 15.38 -5.58 6.59
CA MET A 32 16.11 -4.32 6.43
C MET A 32 17.27 -4.17 7.44
N ALA A 33 17.54 -5.18 8.26
CA ALA A 33 18.56 -5.17 9.32
C ALA A 33 18.42 -3.97 10.30
N LEU A 34 17.18 -3.57 10.60
CA LEU A 34 16.89 -2.45 11.50
C LEU A 34 16.86 -2.87 12.97
N PRO A 35 17.07 -1.94 13.92
CA PRO A 35 16.93 -2.21 15.35
C PRO A 35 15.53 -2.73 15.71
N PRO A 36 15.36 -3.51 16.79
CA PRO A 36 14.06 -4.04 17.21
C PRO A 36 12.98 -2.97 17.43
N THR A 37 13.38 -1.76 17.82
CA THR A 37 12.50 -0.60 18.00
C THR A 37 11.91 -0.08 16.69
N ALA A 38 12.49 -0.41 15.52
CA ALA A 38 11.96 0.03 14.23
C ALA A 38 10.63 -0.64 13.88
N ALA A 39 10.36 -1.85 14.37
CA ALA A 39 9.11 -2.56 14.09
C ALA A 39 7.88 -1.79 14.59
N THR A 40 7.98 -1.13 15.75
CA THR A 40 6.88 -0.31 16.29
C THR A 40 6.68 0.97 15.47
N ALA A 41 7.77 1.62 15.07
CA ALA A 41 7.72 2.80 14.20
C ALA A 41 7.12 2.47 12.82
N ILE A 42 7.49 1.34 12.22
CA ILE A 42 6.92 0.84 10.96
C ILE A 42 5.43 0.56 11.13
N ALA A 43 5.03 -0.17 12.16
CA ALA A 43 3.62 -0.48 12.42
C ALA A 43 2.79 0.80 12.59
N GLN A 44 3.27 1.77 13.37
CA GLN A 44 2.59 3.05 13.56
C GLN A 44 2.53 3.87 12.27
N GLY A 45 3.64 3.92 11.53
CA GLY A 45 3.71 4.63 10.25
C GLY A 45 2.72 4.09 9.23
N ILE A 46 2.66 2.77 9.06
CA ILE A 46 1.72 2.12 8.14
C ILE A 46 0.28 2.27 8.63
N ALA A 47 0.02 2.10 9.93
CA ALA A 47 -1.33 2.20 10.47
C ALA A 47 -1.94 3.59 10.24
N ASN A 48 -1.13 4.65 10.36
CA ASN A 48 -1.58 6.03 10.19
C ASN A 48 -1.44 6.55 8.75
N ALA A 49 -0.75 5.81 7.87
CA ALA A 49 -0.56 6.20 6.49
C ALA A 49 -1.89 6.21 5.74
N ARG A 50 -1.96 7.06 4.72
CA ARG A 50 -3.09 7.12 3.79
C ARG A 50 -2.65 6.52 2.46
N ARG A 51 -3.62 6.12 1.64
CA ARG A 51 -3.37 5.64 0.29
C ARG A 51 -2.60 6.72 -0.49
N GLN A 52 -1.50 6.32 -1.10
CA GLN A 52 -0.57 7.22 -1.77
C GLN A 52 -1.24 7.90 -2.96
N SER A 53 -1.04 9.21 -3.11
CA SER A 53 -1.46 9.94 -4.30
C SER A 53 -0.59 9.54 -5.49
N VAL A 54 -1.22 9.13 -6.59
CA VAL A 54 -0.54 8.83 -7.86
C VAL A 54 -0.92 9.90 -8.87
N ILE A 55 0.08 10.45 -9.55
CA ILE A 55 -0.11 11.41 -10.64
C ILE A 55 0.30 10.70 -11.93
N TRP A 56 -0.64 10.57 -12.86
CA TRP A 56 -0.40 10.01 -14.18
C TRP A 56 -0.41 11.12 -15.22
N LEU A 57 0.70 11.28 -15.95
CA LEU A 57 0.86 12.32 -16.96
C LEU A 57 1.15 11.68 -18.31
N SER A 58 0.32 11.98 -19.31
CA SER A 58 0.56 11.60 -20.70
C SER A 58 1.14 12.79 -21.47
N PHE A 59 2.25 12.56 -22.18
CA PHE A 59 2.89 13.53 -23.06
C PHE A 59 2.78 13.06 -24.52
N GLN A 60 3.83 13.20 -25.32
CA GLN A 60 3.90 12.60 -26.65
C GLN A 60 4.16 11.10 -26.52
N GLU A 61 3.11 10.32 -26.25
CA GLU A 61 3.17 8.87 -26.17
C GLU A 61 2.33 8.18 -27.25
N CYS A 62 2.57 6.88 -27.46
CA CYS A 62 1.80 6.01 -28.35
C CYS A 62 0.68 5.25 -27.63
N THR A 63 0.34 5.66 -26.39
CA THR A 63 -0.64 5.03 -25.47
C THR A 63 -0.38 3.59 -25.05
N GLY A 64 0.70 2.95 -25.51
CA GLY A 64 1.03 1.57 -25.18
C GLY A 64 1.26 1.32 -23.68
N CYS A 65 1.80 2.30 -22.93
CA CYS A 65 1.96 2.20 -21.49
C CYS A 65 0.62 2.21 -20.75
N THR A 66 -0.32 3.03 -21.22
CA THR A 66 -1.69 3.09 -20.69
C THR A 66 -2.50 1.83 -21.05
N GLU A 67 -2.30 1.25 -22.23
CA GLU A 67 -2.87 -0.06 -22.57
C GLU A 67 -2.28 -1.17 -21.68
N SER A 68 -0.95 -1.16 -21.49
CA SER A 68 -0.27 -2.17 -20.67
C SER A 68 -0.80 -2.21 -19.23
N ILE A 69 -0.99 -1.05 -18.58
CA ILE A 69 -1.54 -1.00 -17.22
C ILE A 69 -3.01 -1.43 -17.16
N THR A 70 -3.82 -1.13 -18.19
CA THR A 70 -5.23 -1.57 -18.23
C THR A 70 -5.40 -3.05 -18.52
N ARG A 71 -4.35 -3.73 -19.05
CA ARG A 71 -4.31 -5.18 -19.23
C ARG A 71 -3.62 -5.95 -18.10
N ALA A 72 -3.17 -5.27 -17.04
CA ALA A 72 -2.61 -5.97 -15.87
C ALA A 72 -3.71 -6.77 -15.15
N HIS A 73 -3.35 -7.96 -14.63
CA HIS A 73 -4.30 -8.86 -13.96
C HIS A 73 -3.89 -9.27 -12.54
N THR A 74 -2.70 -8.88 -12.06
CA THR A 74 -2.22 -9.28 -10.73
C THR A 74 -1.26 -8.23 -10.15
N PRO A 75 -1.77 -7.14 -9.54
CA PRO A 75 -3.18 -6.76 -9.42
C PRO A 75 -3.74 -6.18 -10.74
N SER A 76 -5.07 -6.15 -10.88
CA SER A 76 -5.74 -5.43 -11.97
C SER A 76 -5.87 -3.93 -11.69
N ILE A 77 -6.29 -3.15 -12.69
CA ILE A 77 -6.46 -1.70 -12.53
C ILE A 77 -7.59 -1.37 -11.56
N GLU A 78 -8.66 -2.18 -11.55
CA GLU A 78 -9.76 -2.06 -10.60
C GLU A 78 -9.31 -2.35 -9.16
N ASP A 79 -8.48 -3.38 -8.92
CA ASP A 79 -7.89 -3.67 -7.61
C ASP A 79 -7.00 -2.53 -7.11
N LEU A 80 -6.34 -1.84 -8.05
CA LEU A 80 -5.45 -0.72 -7.75
C LEU A 80 -6.20 0.57 -7.48
N ILE A 81 -7.39 0.79 -8.05
CA ILE A 81 -8.15 2.03 -7.96
C ILE A 81 -9.21 1.99 -6.85
N PHE A 82 -9.85 0.84 -6.61
CA PHE A 82 -10.99 0.71 -5.69
C PHE A 82 -10.66 -0.18 -4.48
#